data_AF-A0A7S2W8X8-F1
#
_entry.id   AF-A0A7S2W8X8-F1
#
_cell.length_a   1.000
_cell.length_b   1.000
_cell.length_c   1.000
_cell.angle_alpha   90.00
_cell.angle_beta   90.00
_cell.angle_gamma   90.00
#
_symmetry.space_group_name_H-M   'P 1'
#
loop_
_entity.id
_entity.type
_entity.pdbx_description
1 polymer ?
#
loop_
_entity_poly.entity_id
_entity_poly.type
_entity_poly.pdbx_seq_one_letter_code
_entity_poly.pdbx_strand_id
1 'polypeptide(L)'
;CIRKLLSPKQQHIPYRNSKLTRILQDSIGGNSRTAFVITLSPEAMHNEETVSSLQFAERAKKVVLVAKVNESNPATRTVSQLEAKVASLEKELSALRDQPAGEMIEEETKTDYRFGKQEETVFKVAQRLKAWQSNNQRERRIIEEDQVVQMYGDWLLDHLLCKDG
;
A
#
# COMPACT_ATOMS: atom_id res chain seq x y z
N CYS A 1 22.34 -1.46 -25.47
CA CYS A 1 21.30 -0.55 -24.96
C CYS A 1 20.07 -0.48 -25.86
N ILE A 2 20.20 -0.03 -27.12
CA ILE A 2 19.07 0.14 -28.08
C ILE A 2 18.13 -1.08 -28.12
N ARG A 3 18.65 -2.30 -28.33
CA ARG A 3 17.82 -3.52 -28.35
C ARG A 3 17.02 -3.73 -27.05
N LYS A 4 17.59 -3.39 -25.89
CA LYS A 4 16.95 -3.59 -24.58
C LYS A 4 15.90 -2.52 -24.29
N LEU A 5 16.10 -1.29 -24.76
CA LEU A 5 15.14 -0.20 -24.67
C LEU A 5 13.81 -0.50 -25.37
N LEU A 6 13.85 -1.31 -26.44
CA LEU A 6 12.66 -1.74 -27.17
C LEU A 6 11.94 -2.92 -26.52
N SER A 7 12.49 -3.53 -25.48
CA SER A 7 11.88 -4.70 -24.84
C SER A 7 10.76 -4.26 -23.88
N PRO A 8 9.55 -4.86 -23.93
CA PRO A 8 8.41 -4.46 -23.11
C PRO A 8 8.65 -4.74 -21.60
N LYS A 9 9.50 -5.72 -21.29
CA LYS A 9 9.96 -5.98 -19.93
C LYS A 9 11.16 -5.08 -19.66
N GLN A 10 10.93 -3.94 -19.00
CA GLN A 10 11.98 -3.00 -18.57
C GLN A 10 12.86 -3.60 -17.47
N GLN A 11 13.65 -4.59 -17.84
CA GLN A 11 14.77 -5.09 -17.06
C GLN A 11 15.98 -4.22 -17.35
N HIS A 12 16.86 -4.05 -16.35
CA HIS A 12 18.11 -3.29 -16.36
C HIS A 12 18.70 -3.05 -17.76
N ILE A 13 18.80 -1.78 -18.16
CA ILE A 13 19.47 -1.38 -19.40
C ILE A 13 20.97 -1.20 -19.10
N PRO A 14 21.86 -1.92 -19.80
CA PRO A 14 23.27 -1.98 -19.45
C PRO A 14 24.07 -0.74 -19.95
N TYR A 15 23.68 0.46 -19.56
CA TYR A 15 24.41 1.70 -19.90
C TYR A 15 25.85 1.68 -19.39
N ARG A 16 26.11 0.93 -18.31
CA ARG A 16 27.42 0.84 -17.65
C ARG A 16 28.39 -0.14 -18.31
N ASN A 17 27.97 -0.93 -19.30
CA ASN A 17 28.86 -1.88 -19.97
C ASN A 17 29.95 -1.20 -20.81
N SER A 18 29.76 0.07 -21.20
CA SER A 18 30.79 0.85 -21.88
C SER A 18 30.80 2.29 -21.40
N LYS A 19 31.96 2.95 -21.47
CA LYS A 19 32.07 4.39 -21.16
C LYS A 19 31.20 5.22 -22.11
N LEU A 20 31.15 4.85 -23.40
CA LEU A 20 30.36 5.52 -24.43
C LEU A 20 28.87 5.54 -24.08
N THR A 21 28.29 4.37 -23.77
CA THR A 21 26.85 4.26 -23.43
C THR A 21 26.50 4.90 -22.09
N ARG A 22 27.50 5.13 -21.22
CA ARG A 22 27.30 5.82 -19.95
C ARG A 22 27.22 7.33 -20.15
N ILE A 23 28.08 7.88 -21.00
CA ILE A 23 28.02 9.30 -21.39
C ILE A 23 26.73 9.58 -22.17
N LEU A 24 26.36 8.67 -23.06
CA LEU A 24 25.16 8.81 -23.91
C LEU A 24 23.87 8.30 -23.24
N GLN A 25 23.87 8.04 -21.93
CA GLN A 25 22.70 7.51 -21.24
C GLN A 25 21.48 8.42 -21.42
N ASP A 26 21.68 9.73 -21.27
CA ASP A 26 20.62 10.71 -21.41
C ASP A 26 20.15 10.86 -22.86
N SER A 27 21.08 10.78 -23.81
CA SER A 27 20.78 10.82 -25.25
C SER A 27 19.99 9.60 -25.74
N ILE A 28 20.22 8.42 -25.18
CA ILE A 28 19.66 7.17 -25.71
C ILE A 28 18.41 6.70 -24.95
N GLY A 29 18.20 7.17 -23.71
CA GLY A 29 17.03 6.78 -22.92
C GLY A 29 16.63 7.76 -21.81
N GLY A 30 17.09 9.01 -21.89
CA GLY A 30 16.79 10.06 -20.91
C GLY A 30 16.20 11.32 -21.55
N ASN A 31 16.55 12.46 -20.99
CA ASN A 31 15.99 13.76 -21.32
C ASN A 31 16.76 14.46 -22.46
N SER A 32 16.60 13.97 -23.69
CA SER A 32 17.31 14.53 -24.83
C SER A 32 16.54 14.39 -26.14
N ARG A 33 16.79 15.32 -27.07
CA ARG A 33 16.38 15.20 -28.47
C ARG A 33 17.58 14.64 -29.25
N THR A 34 17.50 13.36 -29.58
CA THR A 34 18.62 12.66 -30.21
C THR A 34 18.28 12.24 -31.63
N ALA A 35 19.21 12.46 -32.56
CA ALA A 35 19.17 11.98 -33.93
C ALA A 35 20.43 11.14 -34.20
N PHE A 36 20.27 10.09 -35.00
CA PHE A 36 21.38 9.25 -35.45
C PHE A 36 21.64 9.53 -36.93
N VAL A 37 22.91 9.76 -37.28
CA VAL A 37 23.37 9.80 -38.67
C VAL A 37 24.17 8.52 -38.90
N ILE A 38 23.80 7.77 -39.94
CA ILE A 38 24.42 6.49 -40.25
C ILE A 38 25.07 6.61 -41.61
N THR A 39 26.37 6.33 -41.64
CA THR A 39 27.21 6.40 -42.81
C THR A 39 27.42 5.00 -43.36
N LEU A 40 27.12 4.79 -44.64
CA LEU A 40 27.17 3.49 -45.29
C LEU A 40 28.07 3.56 -46.52
N SER A 41 28.71 2.44 -46.87
CA SER A 41 29.45 2.32 -48.12
C SER A 41 28.57 1.64 -49.18
N PRO A 42 28.55 2.14 -50.43
CA PRO A 42 27.77 1.52 -51.51
C PRO A 42 28.45 0.29 -52.13
N GLU A 43 29.66 -0.05 -51.72
CA GLU A 43 30.42 -1.16 -52.32
C GLU A 43 29.89 -2.53 -51.88
N ALA A 44 29.82 -3.48 -52.81
CA ALA A 44 29.26 -4.80 -52.57
C ALA A 44 29.98 -5.59 -51.47
N MET A 45 31.29 -5.35 -51.28
CA MET A 45 32.09 -5.98 -50.22
C MET A 45 31.63 -5.58 -48.81
N HIS A 46 30.90 -4.46 -48.68
CA HIS A 46 30.40 -3.92 -47.42
C HIS A 46 28.90 -4.15 -47.22
N ASN A 47 28.26 -4.97 -48.05
CA ASN A 47 26.82 -5.22 -47.97
C ASN A 47 26.38 -5.77 -46.61
N GLU A 48 27.13 -6.70 -46.03
CA GLU A 48 26.78 -7.32 -44.74
C GLU A 48 26.79 -6.30 -43.58
N GLU A 49 27.83 -5.46 -43.54
CA GLU A 49 27.95 -4.39 -42.54
C GLU A 49 26.92 -3.28 -42.74
N THR A 50 26.61 -2.98 -44.01
CA THR A 50 25.58 -2.01 -44.39
C THR A 50 24.20 -2.47 -43.90
N VAL A 51 23.87 -3.75 -44.11
CA VAL A 51 22.62 -4.34 -43.60
C VAL A 51 22.59 -4.30 -42.07
N SER A 52 23.70 -4.64 -41.40
CA SER A 52 23.80 -4.60 -39.93
C SER A 52 23.58 -3.19 -39.37
N SER A 53 24.16 -2.18 -40.03
CA SER A 53 24.01 -0.77 -39.69
C SER A 53 22.58 -0.26 -39.91
N LEU A 54 21.94 -0.65 -41.01
CA LEU A 54 20.53 -0.32 -41.28
C LEU A 54 19.57 -0.98 -40.29
N GLN A 55 19.80 -2.24 -39.93
CA GLN A 55 19.01 -2.90 -38.89
C GLN A 55 19.19 -2.23 -37.52
N PHE A 56 20.39 -1.71 -37.22
CA PHE A 56 20.59 -0.87 -36.04
C PHE A 56 19.78 0.43 -36.15
N ALA A 57 19.82 1.12 -37.29
CA ALA A 57 19.04 2.33 -37.58
C ALA A 57 17.55 2.12 -37.29
N GLU A 58 17.00 1.04 -37.84
CA GLU A 58 15.59 0.70 -37.75
C GLU A 58 15.16 0.52 -36.29
N ARG A 59 16.00 -0.12 -35.47
CA ARG A 59 15.77 -0.26 -34.03
C ARG A 59 15.93 1.07 -33.29
N ALA A 60 16.98 1.83 -33.59
CA ALA A 60 17.26 3.10 -32.94
C ALA A 60 16.12 4.10 -33.16
N LYS A 61 15.54 4.13 -34.37
CA LYS A 61 14.37 4.97 -34.72
C LYS A 61 13.13 4.67 -33.87
N LYS A 62 12.96 3.43 -33.40
CA LYS A 62 11.79 3.01 -32.59
C LYS A 62 11.91 3.40 -31.12
N VAL A 63 13.09 3.85 -30.67
CA VAL A 63 13.28 4.29 -29.29
C VAL A 63 12.62 5.66 -29.11
N VAL A 64 11.62 5.73 -28.23
CA VAL A 64 10.89 6.96 -27.91
C VAL A 64 11.57 7.68 -26.75
N LEU A 65 11.90 8.96 -26.95
CA LEU A 65 12.49 9.83 -25.94
C LEU A 65 11.54 10.98 -25.62
N VAL A 66 11.43 11.33 -24.35
CA VAL A 66 10.61 12.45 -23.88
C VAL A 66 11.54 13.56 -23.40
N ALA A 67 11.77 14.53 -24.29
CA ALA A 67 12.58 15.70 -23.98
C ALA A 67 11.75 16.77 -23.25
N LYS A 68 12.29 17.28 -22.14
CA LYS A 68 11.79 18.33 -21.27
C LYS A 68 12.80 19.48 -21.26
N VAL A 69 12.29 20.71 -21.18
CA VAL A 69 13.14 21.90 -21.11
C VAL A 69 13.96 21.85 -19.82
N ASN A 70 15.28 21.92 -19.97
CA ASN A 70 16.18 22.05 -18.84
C ASN A 70 16.12 23.51 -18.37
N GLU A 71 15.34 23.78 -17.33
CA GLU A 71 15.34 25.08 -16.68
C GLU A 71 16.70 25.29 -16.01
N SER A 72 17.36 26.41 -16.33
CA SER A 72 18.78 26.66 -16.09
C SER A 72 19.18 26.81 -14.62
N ASN A 73 18.23 26.77 -13.69
CA ASN A 73 18.53 26.96 -12.28
C ASN A 73 17.63 26.08 -11.38
N PRO A 74 17.95 24.77 -11.27
CA PRO A 74 17.23 23.88 -10.38
C PRO A 74 17.33 24.34 -8.93
N ALA A 75 18.45 24.99 -8.54
CA ALA A 75 18.65 25.52 -7.19
C ALA A 75 17.66 26.65 -6.86
N THR A 76 17.51 27.65 -7.73
CA THR A 76 16.53 28.73 -7.48
C THR A 76 15.10 28.24 -7.58
N ARG A 77 14.80 27.25 -8.43
CA ARG A 77 13.47 26.62 -8.47
C ARG A 77 13.19 25.85 -7.19
N THR A 78 14.13 25.06 -6.70
CA THR A 78 13.95 24.34 -5.43
C THR A 78 13.82 25.31 -4.27
N VAL A 79 14.64 26.36 -4.22
CA VAL A 79 14.56 27.39 -3.18
C VAL A 79 13.22 28.10 -3.25
N SER A 80 12.80 28.59 -4.42
CA SER A 80 11.49 29.26 -4.59
C SER A 80 10.30 28.33 -4.30
N GLN A 81 10.37 27.05 -4.69
CA GLN A 81 9.33 26.07 -4.37
C GLN A 81 9.28 25.71 -2.88
N LEU A 82 10.44 25.65 -2.24
CA LEU A 82 10.55 25.40 -0.80
C LEU A 82 10.08 26.62 -0.01
N GLU A 83 10.48 27.83 -0.40
CA GLU A 83 10.02 29.10 0.18
C GLU A 83 8.50 29.24 0.04
N ALA A 84 7.93 28.92 -1.13
CA ALA A 84 6.48 28.93 -1.32
C ALA A 84 5.75 27.90 -0.43
N LYS A 85 6.34 26.71 -0.24
CA LYS A 85 5.82 25.70 0.68
C LYS A 85 5.89 26.16 2.14
N VAL A 86 7.02 26.72 2.56
CA VAL A 86 7.22 27.28 3.90
C VAL A 86 6.18 28.37 4.16
N ALA A 87 6.02 29.32 3.24
CA ALA A 87 5.02 30.38 3.37
C ALA A 87 3.58 29.84 3.45
N SER A 88 3.24 28.78 2.70
CA SER A 88 1.91 28.16 2.79
C SER A 88 1.68 27.47 4.13
N LEU A 89 2.69 26.75 4.64
CA LEU A 89 2.60 26.03 5.91
C LEU A 89 2.60 26.99 7.10
N GLU A 90 3.36 28.07 7.05
CA GLU A 90 3.33 29.13 8.06
C GLU A 90 1.95 29.81 8.11
N LYS A 91 1.32 30.00 6.95
CA LYS A 91 -0.05 30.54 6.87
C LYS A 91 -1.11 29.57 7.42
N GLU A 92 -0.95 28.27 7.15
CA GLU A 92 -1.82 27.24 7.73
C GLU A 92 -1.65 27.17 9.26
N LEU A 93 -0.41 27.19 9.75
CA LEU A 93 -0.10 27.22 11.17
C LEU A 93 -0.61 28.48 11.85
N SER A 94 -0.49 29.66 11.22
CA SER A 94 -1.04 30.89 11.78
C SER A 94 -2.57 30.84 11.81
N ALA A 95 -3.21 30.32 10.76
CA ALA A 95 -4.67 30.17 10.73
C ALA A 95 -5.17 29.19 11.81
N LEU A 96 -4.42 28.11 12.09
CA LEU A 96 -4.69 27.18 13.18
C LEU A 96 -4.38 27.79 14.56
N ARG A 97 -3.35 28.63 14.67
CA ARG A 97 -2.95 29.28 15.94
C ARG A 97 -3.84 30.46 16.31
N ASP A 98 -4.40 31.15 15.32
CA ASP A 98 -5.36 32.24 15.48
C ASP A 98 -6.81 31.74 15.59
N GLN A 99 -7.03 30.42 15.58
CA GLN A 99 -8.29 29.88 16.09
C GLN A 99 -8.39 30.25 17.58
N PRO A 100 -9.46 30.93 18.01
CA PRO A 100 -9.61 31.30 19.40
C PRO A 100 -9.61 30.02 20.25
N ALA A 101 -8.76 30.00 21.28
CA ALA A 101 -8.64 28.92 22.26
C ALA A 101 -9.96 28.55 23.00
N GLY A 102 -11.08 29.18 22.65
CA GLY A 102 -12.41 28.88 23.16
C GLY A 102 -13.06 27.62 22.57
N GLU A 103 -12.69 27.15 21.38
CA GLU A 103 -13.28 25.92 20.81
C GLU A 103 -12.58 24.63 21.26
N MET A 104 -11.32 24.70 21.67
CA MET A 104 -10.57 23.52 22.15
C MET A 104 -11.04 23.01 23.53
N ILE A 105 -11.70 23.86 24.33
CA ILE A 105 -12.23 23.45 25.65
C ILE A 105 -13.57 22.69 25.51
N GLU A 106 -14.36 22.96 24.47
CA GLU A 106 -15.64 22.25 24.26
C GLU A 106 -15.48 20.86 23.64
N GLU A 107 -14.46 20.61 22.80
CA GLU A 107 -14.23 19.29 22.23
C GLU A 107 -13.58 18.31 23.21
N GLU A 108 -12.62 18.75 24.04
CA GLU A 108 -12.05 17.92 25.10
C GLU A 108 -13.12 17.54 26.16
N THR A 109 -13.98 18.48 26.55
CA THR A 109 -15.06 18.18 27.51
C THR A 109 -16.18 17.30 26.92
N LYS A 110 -16.50 17.44 25.63
CA LYS A 110 -17.44 16.52 24.94
C LYS A 110 -16.85 15.12 24.74
N THR A 111 -15.55 15.01 24.44
CA THR A 111 -14.89 13.71 24.27
C THR A 111 -14.76 13.00 25.61
N ASP A 112 -14.42 13.71 26.69
CA ASP A 112 -14.39 13.17 28.06
C ASP A 112 -15.79 12.75 28.55
N TYR A 113 -16.83 13.55 28.29
CA TYR A 113 -18.22 13.20 28.63
C TYR A 113 -18.76 12.01 27.82
N ARG A 114 -18.34 11.85 26.55
CA ARG A 114 -18.70 10.68 25.73
C ARG A 114 -17.99 9.40 26.19
N PHE A 115 -16.72 9.51 26.60
CA PHE A 115 -15.94 8.38 27.09
C PHE A 115 -16.51 7.82 28.40
N GLY A 116 -16.85 8.70 29.36
CA GLY A 116 -17.45 8.29 30.64
C GLY A 116 -18.81 7.59 30.47
N LYS A 117 -19.64 8.04 29.52
CA LYS A 117 -20.94 7.40 29.25
C LYS A 117 -20.79 6.02 28.58
N GLN A 118 -19.74 5.81 27.79
CA GLN A 118 -19.43 4.52 27.20
C GLN A 118 -18.91 3.52 28.25
N GLU A 119 -18.07 3.92 29.19
CA GLU A 119 -17.60 3.03 30.27
C GLU A 119 -18.74 2.47 31.12
N GLU A 120 -19.73 3.28 31.47
CA GLU A 120 -20.89 2.83 32.25
C GLU A 120 -21.72 1.77 31.49
N THR A 121 -21.87 1.95 30.18
CA THR A 121 -22.57 0.96 29.33
C THR A 121 -21.79 -0.34 29.19
N VAL A 122 -20.47 -0.26 28.99
CA VAL A 122 -19.59 -1.42 28.91
C VAL A 122 -19.59 -2.19 30.25
N PHE A 123 -19.57 -1.48 31.37
CA PHE A 123 -19.65 -2.08 32.71
C PHE A 123 -20.98 -2.82 32.94
N LYS A 124 -22.12 -2.20 32.58
CA LYS A 124 -23.46 -2.82 32.68
C LYS A 124 -23.59 -4.05 31.78
N VAL A 125 -23.04 -4.00 30.56
CA VAL A 125 -23.02 -5.15 29.65
C VAL A 125 -22.12 -6.28 30.18
N ALA A 126 -20.96 -5.96 30.74
CA ALA A 126 -20.06 -6.94 31.35
C ALA A 126 -20.67 -7.63 32.57
N GLN A 127 -21.39 -6.88 33.42
CA GLN A 127 -22.14 -7.47 34.55
C GLN A 127 -23.24 -8.42 34.08
N ARG A 128 -24.02 -8.03 33.07
CA ARG A 128 -25.05 -8.89 32.46
C ARG A 128 -24.46 -10.15 31.85
N LEU A 129 -23.31 -10.06 31.18
CA LEU A 129 -22.64 -11.21 30.58
C LEU A 129 -22.18 -12.20 31.67
N LYS A 130 -21.59 -11.71 32.76
CA LYS A 130 -21.20 -12.56 33.90
C LYS A 130 -22.40 -13.25 34.55
N ALA A 131 -23.50 -12.52 34.75
CA ALA A 131 -24.73 -13.08 35.30
C ALA A 131 -25.32 -14.15 34.38
N TRP A 132 -25.37 -13.88 33.07
CA TRP A 132 -25.81 -14.84 32.06
C TRP A 132 -24.94 -16.10 32.03
N GLN A 133 -23.61 -15.96 32.04
CA GLN A 133 -22.69 -17.11 32.09
C GLN A 133 -22.91 -17.98 33.33
N SER A 134 -23.10 -17.35 34.50
CA SER A 134 -23.36 -18.10 35.74
C SER A 134 -24.71 -18.83 35.71
N ASN A 135 -25.76 -18.19 35.17
CA ASN A 135 -27.07 -18.83 35.05
C ASN A 135 -27.04 -19.99 34.05
N ASN A 136 -26.37 -19.81 32.92
CA ASN A 136 -26.25 -20.83 31.90
C ASN A 136 -25.42 -22.04 32.39
N GLN A 137 -24.43 -21.80 33.26
CA GLN A 137 -23.66 -22.87 33.91
C GLN A 137 -24.48 -23.62 34.99
N ARG A 138 -25.46 -22.97 35.61
CA ARG A 138 -26.41 -23.62 36.53
C ARG A 138 -27.45 -24.45 35.77
N GLU A 139 -28.01 -23.90 34.69
CA GLU A 139 -28.95 -24.60 33.82
C GLU A 139 -28.32 -25.86 33.22
N ARG A 140 -27.04 -25.79 32.79
CA ARG A 140 -26.31 -26.99 32.34
C ARG A 140 -26.16 -28.06 33.42
N ARG A 141 -25.93 -27.69 34.68
CA ARG A 141 -25.86 -28.66 35.78
C ARG A 141 -27.22 -29.29 36.08
N ILE A 142 -28.29 -28.50 36.04
CA ILE A 142 -29.66 -29.01 36.25
C ILE A 142 -30.02 -30.00 35.14
N ILE A 143 -29.66 -29.72 33.88
CA ILE A 143 -29.88 -30.65 32.76
C ILE A 143 -29.05 -31.94 32.92
N GLU A 144 -27.80 -31.85 33.40
CA GLU A 144 -26.98 -33.04 33.71
C GLU A 144 -27.56 -33.83 34.90
N GLU A 145 -28.01 -33.16 35.95
CA GLU A 145 -28.63 -33.79 37.11
C GLU A 145 -29.97 -34.47 36.76
N ASP A 146 -30.81 -33.83 35.94
CA ASP A 146 -32.06 -34.42 35.45
C ASP A 146 -31.80 -35.62 34.52
N GLN A 147 -30.75 -35.57 33.67
CA GLN A 147 -30.34 -36.73 32.87
C GLN A 147 -29.87 -37.90 33.73
N VAL A 148 -29.14 -37.64 34.82
CA VAL A 148 -28.72 -38.67 35.77
C VAL A 148 -29.93 -39.25 36.50
N VAL A 149 -30.89 -38.43 36.93
CA VAL A 149 -32.13 -38.91 37.58
C VAL A 149 -32.98 -39.74 36.64
N GLN A 150 -33.11 -39.35 35.37
CA GLN A 150 -33.78 -40.16 34.34
C GLN A 150 -33.04 -41.48 34.09
N MET A 151 -31.71 -41.45 33.96
CA MET A 151 -30.89 -42.66 33.79
C MET A 151 -31.02 -43.63 34.99
N TYR A 152 -31.04 -43.12 36.21
CA TYR A 152 -31.27 -43.93 37.41
C TYR A 152 -32.71 -44.46 37.49
N GLY A 153 -33.70 -43.67 37.06
CA GLY A 153 -35.09 -44.09 36.94
C GLY A 153 -35.30 -45.21 35.93
N ASP A 154 -34.71 -45.08 34.74
CA ASP A 154 -34.73 -46.11 33.69
C ASP A 154 -34.01 -47.39 34.15
N TRP A 155 -32.86 -47.26 34.82
CA TRP A 155 -32.15 -48.41 35.42
C TRP A 155 -32.98 -49.12 36.51
N LEU A 156 -33.66 -48.36 37.38
CA LEU A 156 -34.54 -48.91 38.42
C LEU A 156 -35.77 -49.59 37.82
N LEU A 157 -36.35 -49.03 36.75
CA LEU A 157 -37.47 -49.65 36.03
C LEU A 157 -37.06 -51.00 35.44
N ASP A 158 -35.89 -51.08 34.82
CA ASP A 158 -35.35 -52.28 34.20
C ASP A 158 -34.98 -53.36 35.24
N HIS A 159 -34.51 -52.95 36.44
CA HIS A 159 -34.19 -53.87 37.53
C HIS A 159 -35.38 -54.29 38.42
N LEU A 160 -36.42 -53.47 38.57
CA LEU A 160 -37.63 -53.81 39.33
C LEU A 160 -38.64 -54.61 38.50
N LEU A 161 -38.71 -54.41 37.18
CA LEU A 161 -39.58 -55.19 36.28
C LEU A 161 -39.04 -56.61 36.00
N CYS A 162 -37.84 -56.94 36.46
CA CYS A 162 -37.24 -58.28 36.30
C CYS A 162 -37.50 -59.22 37.49
N LYS A 163 -38.35 -58.85 38.46
CA LYS A 163 -38.71 -59.70 39.61
C LYS A 163 -40.07 -60.40 39.55
N ASP A 164 -40.86 -60.17 38.52
CA ASP A 164 -42.08 -60.92 38.25
C ASP A 164 -41.96 -61.65 36.90
N GLY A 165 -41.33 -62.83 36.93
CA GLY A 165 -41.16 -63.73 35.78
C GLY A 165 -40.50 -65.05 36.17
#